data_AF-A0A0N0AVW0-F1
#
_entry.id   AF-A0A0N0AVW0-F1
#
_cell.length_a   1.000
_cell.length_b   1.000
_cell.length_c   1.000
_cell.angle_alpha   90.00
_cell.angle_beta   90.00
_cell.angle_gamma   90.00
#
_symmetry.space_group_name_H-M   'P 1'
#
loop_
_entity.id
_entity.type
_entity.pdbx_description
1 polymer ?
#
loop_
_entity_poly.entity_id
_entity_poly.type
_entity_poly.pdbx_seq_one_letter_code
_entity_poly.pdbx_strand_id
1 'polypeptide(L)'
;KLGGHSLLAGKLTNRIRKALGLQAAIRDVFLAPSPRQLLRRLGEQDAGPARPALRPVPEERRPERIPLSYAQRRLWFLGRLEGPSSAYNAPVVLRLDAMPDPGVLEAAVRDVVERHEVL
;
A
#
# COMPACT_ATOMS: atom_id res chain seq x y z
N LYS A 1 -18.28 2.38 -20.72
CA LYS A 1 -17.10 1.93 -19.94
C LYS A 1 -17.41 2.12 -18.45
N LEU A 2 -17.16 1.14 -17.58
CA LEU A 2 -17.57 1.16 -16.16
C LEU A 2 -16.72 2.08 -15.24
N GLY A 3 -15.92 3.00 -15.78
CA GLY A 3 -15.12 3.93 -14.97
C GLY A 3 -13.93 3.32 -14.21
N GLY A 4 -13.45 2.13 -14.58
CA GLY A 4 -12.32 1.48 -13.91
C GLY A 4 -10.99 2.22 -14.08
N HIS A 5 -10.23 2.36 -12.98
CA HIS A 5 -8.86 2.91 -12.95
C HIS A 5 -7.94 1.99 -12.12
N SER A 6 -6.62 2.27 -12.11
CA SER A 6 -5.61 1.38 -11.51
C SER A 6 -5.87 1.01 -10.05
N LEU A 7 -6.47 1.91 -9.25
CA LEU A 7 -6.84 1.62 -7.87
C LEU A 7 -7.99 0.60 -7.79
N LEU A 8 -9.02 0.74 -8.63
CA LEU A 8 -10.11 -0.23 -8.71
C LEU A 8 -9.62 -1.58 -9.24
N ALA A 9 -8.70 -1.58 -10.21
CA ALA A 9 -8.06 -2.80 -10.69
C ALA A 9 -7.26 -3.49 -9.56
N GLY A 10 -6.47 -2.74 -8.78
CA GLY A 10 -5.76 -3.29 -7.61
C GLY A 10 -6.69 -3.82 -6.51
N LYS A 11 -7.86 -3.19 -6.31
CA LYS A 11 -8.90 -3.72 -5.41
C LYS A 11 -9.51 -5.02 -5.96
N LEU A 12 -9.80 -5.07 -7.26
CA LEU A 12 -10.35 -6.26 -7.91
C LEU A 12 -9.40 -7.45 -7.83
N THR A 13 -8.11 -7.26 -8.13
CA THR A 13 -7.11 -8.35 -8.05
C THR A 13 -7.00 -8.92 -6.62
N ASN A 14 -7.03 -8.06 -5.60
CA ASN A 14 -7.06 -8.50 -4.21
C ASN A 14 -8.33 -9.29 -3.86
N ARG A 15 -9.50 -8.88 -4.38
CA ARG A 15 -10.76 -9.61 -4.15
C ARG A 15 -10.78 -10.96 -4.86
N ILE A 16 -10.29 -11.04 -6.10
CA ILE A 16 -10.16 -12.30 -6.84
C ILE A 16 -9.32 -13.29 -6.04
N ARG A 17 -8.15 -12.86 -5.54
CA ARG A 17 -7.31 -13.69 -4.68
C ARG A 17 -8.03 -14.18 -3.43
N LYS A 18 -8.72 -13.28 -2.72
CA LYS A 18 -9.41 -13.64 -1.46
C LYS A 18 -10.60 -14.58 -1.69
N ALA A 19 -11.36 -14.39 -2.76
CA ALA A 19 -12.60 -15.13 -3.00
C ALA A 19 -12.39 -16.43 -3.79
N LEU A 20 -11.42 -16.46 -4.70
CA LEU A 20 -11.22 -17.56 -5.66
C LEU A 20 -9.87 -18.27 -5.51
N GLY A 21 -8.95 -17.76 -4.67
CA GLY A 21 -7.59 -18.30 -4.55
C GLY A 21 -6.70 -18.04 -5.77
N LEU A 22 -7.22 -17.38 -6.82
CA LEU A 22 -6.51 -17.09 -8.07
C LEU A 22 -5.65 -15.82 -7.94
N GLN A 23 -4.46 -15.84 -8.54
CA GLN A 23 -3.61 -14.66 -8.65
C GLN A 23 -3.97 -13.90 -9.93
N ALA A 24 -4.21 -12.59 -9.83
CA ALA A 24 -4.41 -11.72 -10.97
C ALA A 24 -3.47 -10.51 -10.86
N ALA A 25 -2.75 -10.18 -11.93
CA ALA A 25 -2.04 -8.90 -12.01
C ALA A 25 -2.99 -7.80 -12.47
N ILE A 26 -2.67 -6.54 -12.13
CA ILE A 26 -3.42 -5.37 -12.62
C ILE A 26 -3.48 -5.38 -14.16
N ARG A 27 -2.39 -5.79 -14.81
CA ARG A 27 -2.31 -5.94 -16.26
C ARG A 27 -3.34 -6.92 -16.83
N ASP A 28 -3.65 -8.01 -16.13
CA ASP A 28 -4.60 -9.01 -16.62
C ASP A 28 -6.03 -8.43 -16.70
N VAL A 29 -6.38 -7.55 -15.77
CA VAL A 29 -7.66 -6.81 -15.79
C VAL A 29 -7.77 -5.91 -17.02
N PHE A 30 -6.65 -5.31 -17.46
CA PHE A 30 -6.62 -4.45 -18.65
C PHE A 30 -6.58 -5.26 -19.95
N LEU A 31 -5.85 -6.38 -19.99
CA LEU A 31 -5.77 -7.26 -21.16
C LEU A 31 -7.02 -8.12 -21.37
N ALA A 32 -7.79 -8.35 -20.30
CA ALA A 32 -9.04 -9.11 -20.32
C ALA A 32 -10.15 -8.32 -19.62
N PRO A 33 -10.67 -7.25 -20.25
CA PRO A 33 -11.55 -6.26 -19.62
C PRO A 33 -13.00 -6.71 -19.43
N SER A 34 -13.26 -8.02 -19.46
CA SER A 34 -14.56 -8.61 -19.12
C SER A 34 -14.39 -9.80 -18.18
N PRO A 35 -15.37 -10.09 -17.31
CA PRO A 35 -15.29 -11.22 -16.38
C PRO A 35 -14.99 -12.55 -17.07
N ARG A 36 -15.63 -12.81 -18.22
CA ARG A 36 -15.43 -14.04 -19.01
C ARG A 36 -13.99 -14.15 -19.54
N GLN A 37 -13.46 -13.07 -20.12
CA GLN A 37 -12.09 -13.07 -20.63
C GLN A 37 -11.08 -13.20 -19.49
N LEU A 38 -11.32 -12.54 -18.35
CA LEU A 38 -10.43 -12.57 -17.21
C LEU A 38 -10.38 -13.98 -16.61
N LEU A 39 -11.53 -14.62 -16.40
CA LEU A 39 -11.57 -15.99 -15.91
C LEU A 39 -10.81 -16.96 -16.83
N ARG A 40 -11.02 -16.87 -18.15
CA ARG A 40 -10.29 -17.68 -19.12
C ARG A 40 -8.78 -17.45 -19.03
N ARG A 41 -8.35 -16.18 -19.01
CA ARG A 41 -6.94 -15.81 -18.91
C ARG A 41 -6.29 -16.33 -17.63
N LEU A 42 -7.01 -16.27 -16.51
CA LEU A 42 -6.53 -16.77 -15.22
C LEU A 42 -6.48 -18.30 -15.16
N GLY A 43 -7.33 -19.01 -15.92
CA GLY A 43 -7.31 -20.47 -16.02
C GLY A 43 -6.24 -21.00 -16.97
N GLU A 44 -5.86 -20.23 -18.00
CA GLU A 44 -4.78 -20.57 -18.94
C GLU A 44 -3.38 -20.30 -18.37
N GLN A 45 -3.29 -19.46 -17.33
CA GLN A 45 -2.03 -19.15 -16.66
C GLN A 45 -1.77 -20.13 -15.52
N ASP A 46 -0.70 -20.92 -15.63
CA ASP A 46 -0.11 -21.58 -14.46
C ASP A 46 0.53 -20.49 -13.60
N ALA A 47 -0.25 -19.89 -12.70
CA ALA A 47 0.09 -18.63 -12.02
C ALA A 47 1.20 -18.78 -10.95
N GLY A 48 1.86 -19.93 -10.90
CA GLY A 48 2.77 -20.31 -9.83
C GLY A 48 2.03 -20.42 -8.48
N PRO A 49 2.76 -20.74 -7.39
CA PRO A 49 2.15 -20.81 -6.08
C PRO A 49 1.55 -19.46 -5.70
N ALA A 50 0.29 -19.49 -5.23
CA ALA A 50 -0.38 -18.31 -4.71
C ALA A 50 0.50 -17.64 -3.65
N ARG A 51 0.74 -16.33 -3.78
CA ARG A 51 1.46 -15.59 -2.73
C ARG A 51 0.73 -15.78 -1.40
N PRO A 52 1.43 -16.16 -0.32
CA PRO A 52 0.81 -16.36 0.97
C PRO A 52 0.11 -15.07 1.41
N ALA A 53 -0.97 -15.23 2.17
CA ALA A 53 -1.63 -14.09 2.80
C ALA A 53 -0.61 -13.33 3.66
N LEU A 54 -0.64 -11.99 3.58
CA LEU A 54 0.14 -11.16 4.49
C LEU A 54 -0.39 -11.42 5.90
N ARG A 55 0.51 -11.79 6.80
CA ARG A 55 0.25 -11.96 8.23
C ARG A 55 1.23 -11.08 8.99
N PRO A 56 0.85 -10.57 10.17
CA PRO A 56 1.80 -9.94 11.06
C PRO A 56 3.01 -10.85 11.27
N VAL A 57 4.21 -10.26 11.31
CA VAL A 57 5.41 -11.00 11.70
C VAL A 57 5.25 -11.33 13.19
N PRO A 58 5.36 -12.61 13.60
CA PRO A 58 5.32 -12.98 15.01
C PRO A 58 6.42 -12.23 15.79
N GLU A 59 6.13 -11.84 17.02
CA GLU A 59 7.03 -11.02 17.84
C GLU A 59 8.39 -11.72 18.02
N GLU A 60 8.39 -13.04 18.17
CA GLU A 60 9.60 -13.85 18.36
C GLU A 60 10.49 -13.90 17.12
N ARG A 61 9.94 -13.53 15.95
CA ARG A 61 10.66 -13.46 14.67
C ARG A 61 10.99 -12.04 14.26
N ARG A 62 10.61 -11.04 15.05
CA ARG A 62 10.90 -9.64 14.76
C ARG A 62 12.37 -9.36 15.09
N PRO A 63 13.18 -8.89 14.13
CA PRO A 63 14.56 -8.53 14.43
C PRO A 63 14.59 -7.26 15.28
N GLU A 64 15.59 -7.14 16.14
CA GLU A 64 15.85 -5.92 16.93
C GLU A 64 15.99 -4.68 16.03
N ARG A 65 16.56 -4.85 14.83
CA ARG A 65 16.66 -3.82 13.79
C ARG A 65 15.97 -4.27 12.52
N ILE A 66 14.90 -3.58 12.16
CA ILE A 66 14.14 -3.85 10.94
C ILE A 66 14.94 -3.29 9.74
N PRO A 67 15.26 -4.12 8.73
CA PRO A 67 15.95 -3.64 7.55
C PRO A 67 15.07 -2.65 6.79
N LEU A 68 15.65 -1.52 6.40
CA LEU A 68 14.98 -0.55 5.53
C LEU A 68 14.55 -1.23 4.21
N SER A 69 13.41 -0.82 3.67
CA SER A 69 13.06 -1.12 2.28
C SER A 69 14.08 -0.48 1.31
N TYR A 70 14.10 -0.92 0.05
CA TYR A 70 14.94 -0.30 -0.97
C TYR A 70 14.66 1.21 -1.12
N ALA A 71 13.39 1.61 -1.06
CA ALA A 71 12.99 3.01 -1.13
C ALA A 71 13.51 3.81 0.08
N GLN A 72 13.35 3.27 1.29
CA GLN A 72 13.86 3.92 2.51
C GLN A 72 15.39 4.03 2.52
N ARG A 73 16.12 2.98 2.09
CA ARG A 73 17.59 3.06 1.94
C ARG A 73 18.01 4.16 0.98
N ARG A 74 17.34 4.29 -0.16
CA ARG A 74 17.60 5.34 -1.13
C ARG A 74 17.39 6.72 -0.52
N LEU A 75 16.27 6.96 0.15
CA LEU A 75 15.99 8.25 0.80
C LEU A 75 17.01 8.58 1.89
N TRP A 76 17.36 7.60 2.73
CA TRP A 76 18.38 7.75 3.74
C TRP A 76 19.74 8.12 3.14
N PHE A 77 20.14 7.44 2.05
CA PHE A 77 21.39 7.72 1.35
C PHE A 77 21.39 9.13 0.76
N LEU A 78 20.30 9.55 0.11
CA LEU A 78 20.19 10.90 -0.44
C LEU A 78 20.27 11.97 0.65
N GLY A 79 19.57 11.78 1.77
CA GLY A 79 19.67 12.70 2.90
C GLY A 79 21.08 12.80 3.50
N ARG A 80 21.86 11.70 3.46
CA ARG A 80 23.28 11.69 3.87
C ARG A 80 24.19 12.37 2.85
N LEU A 81 23.91 12.24 1.56
CA LEU A 81 24.71 12.78 0.48
C LEU A 81 24.49 14.28 0.27
N GLU A 82 23.23 14.71 0.28
CA GLU A 82 22.82 16.09 -0.04
C GLU A 82 22.82 17.01 1.19
N GLY A 83 22.77 16.44 2.40
CA GLY A 83 22.62 17.20 3.65
C GLY A 83 21.16 17.65 3.90
N PRO A 84 20.94 18.60 4.82
CA PRO A 84 19.61 19.11 5.12
C PRO A 84 18.92 19.67 3.87
N SER A 85 17.80 19.06 3.48
CA SER A 85 17.04 19.41 2.27
C SER A 85 15.55 19.20 2.51
N SER A 86 14.71 20.04 1.89
CA SER A 86 13.25 19.92 1.91
C SER A 86 12.71 19.04 0.78
N ALA A 87 13.58 18.51 -0.09
CA ALA A 87 13.18 17.79 -1.32
C ALA A 87 12.26 16.57 -1.08
N TYR A 88 12.31 15.99 0.12
CA TYR A 88 11.49 14.85 0.51
C TYR A 88 10.52 15.16 1.66
N ASN A 89 10.31 16.44 1.99
CA ASN A 89 9.21 16.84 2.86
C ASN A 89 7.89 16.73 2.08
N ALA A 90 6.86 16.20 2.71
CA ALA A 90 5.52 16.08 2.14
C ALA A 90 4.53 16.96 2.92
N PRO A 91 4.63 18.31 2.81
CA PRO A 91 3.71 19.20 3.52
C PRO A 91 2.29 19.00 2.98
N VAL A 92 1.32 18.92 3.91
CA VAL A 92 -0.11 18.89 3.59
C VAL A 92 -0.75 20.09 4.26
N VAL A 93 -1.46 20.90 3.48
CA VAL A 93 -2.20 22.06 3.96
C VAL A 93 -3.69 21.78 3.78
N LEU A 94 -4.45 21.87 4.86
CA LEU A 94 -5.88 21.62 4.89
C LEU A 94 -6.61 22.93 5.22
N ARG A 95 -7.65 23.23 4.45
CA ARG A 95 -8.62 24.28 4.81
C ARG A 95 -9.78 23.61 5.53
N LEU A 96 -10.05 24.06 6.74
CA LEU A 96 -11.18 23.61 7.55
C LEU A 96 -12.21 24.74 7.60
N ASP A 97 -13.50 24.39 7.51
CA ASP A 97 -14.58 25.39 7.58
C ASP A 97 -14.68 26.02 8.99
N ALA A 98 -14.20 25.31 10.01
CA ALA A 98 -14.02 25.81 11.36
C ALA A 98 -12.76 25.17 11.98
N MET A 99 -12.12 25.88 12.91
CA MET A 99 -10.98 25.35 13.65
C MET A 99 -11.48 24.31 14.67
N PRO A 100 -10.94 23.08 14.67
CA PRO A 100 -11.24 22.11 15.72
C PRO A 100 -10.69 22.60 17.06
N ASP A 101 -11.26 22.07 18.15
CA ASP A 101 -10.64 22.21 19.46
C ASP A 101 -9.17 21.70 19.40
N PRO A 102 -8.18 22.52 19.79
CA PRO A 102 -6.77 22.13 19.67
C PRO A 102 -6.42 20.85 20.43
N GLY A 103 -7.04 20.62 21.60
CA GLY A 103 -6.81 19.44 22.41
C GLY A 103 -7.35 18.17 21.74
N VAL A 104 -8.52 18.26 21.10
CA VAL A 104 -9.08 17.16 20.30
C VAL A 104 -8.22 16.87 19.08
N LEU A 105 -7.74 17.90 18.37
CA LEU A 105 -6.86 17.71 17.21
C LEU A 105 -5.53 17.05 17.62
N GLU A 106 -4.92 17.49 18.72
CA GLU A 106 -3.69 16.87 19.24
C GLU A 106 -3.91 15.41 19.62
N ALA A 107 -5.00 15.10 20.32
CA ALA A 107 -5.34 13.73 20.70
C ALA A 107 -5.55 12.82 19.47
N ALA A 108 -6.22 13.32 18.44
CA ALA A 108 -6.44 12.58 17.20
C ALA A 108 -5.13 12.31 16.44
N VAL A 109 -4.22 13.30 16.39
CA VAL A 109 -2.89 13.10 15.77
C VAL A 109 -2.07 12.09 16.58
N ARG A 110 -2.12 12.17 17.92
CA ARG A 110 -1.41 11.22 18.79
C ARG A 110 -1.90 9.78 18.59
N ASP A 111 -3.21 9.57 18.48
CA ASP A 111 -3.78 8.24 18.17
C ASP A 111 -3.23 7.66 16.84
N VAL A 112 -3.09 8.51 15.81
CA VAL A 112 -2.48 8.08 14.53
C VAL A 112 -1.01 7.70 14.70
N VAL A 113 -0.24 8.47 15.47
CA VAL A 113 1.18 8.17 15.76
C VAL A 113 1.30 6.85 16.53
N GLU A 114 0.55 6.68 17.62
CA GLU A 114 0.56 5.46 18.43
C GLU A 114 0.14 4.21 17.64
N ARG A 115 -0.76 4.36 16.67
CA ARG A 115 -1.24 3.27 15.81
C ARG A 115 -0.24 2.86 14.73
N HIS A 116 0.63 3.75 14.27
CA HIS A 116 1.51 3.52 13.12
C HIS A 116 2.97 3.59 13.53
N GLU A 117 3.61 2.44 13.74
CA GLU A 117 5.02 2.29 14.14
C GLU A 117 6.05 3.09 13.31
N VAL A 118 5.69 3.53 12.11
CA VAL A 118 6.57 4.35 11.25
C VAL A 118 6.59 5.83 11.61
N LEU A 119 5.68 6.28 12.49
CA LEU A 119 5.55 7.66 12.99
C LEU A 119 6.09 7.75 14.42
#